data_AF-A0A7J0GEF5-F1
#
_entry.id   AF-A0A7J0GEF5-F1
#
_cell.length_a   1.000
_cell.length_b   1.000
_cell.length_c   1.000
_cell.angle_alpha   90.00
_cell.angle_beta   90.00
_cell.angle_gamma   90.00
#
_symmetry.space_group_name_H-M   'P 1'
#
loop_
_entity.id
_entity.type
_entity.pdbx_description
1 polymer ?
#
loop_
_entity_poly.entity_id
_entity_poly.type
_entity_poly.pdbx_seq_one_letter_code
_entity_poly.pdbx_strand_id
1 'polypeptide(L)'
;MSIVEYEKRFTTLSRFAPEMVRTEYMKCRRFEQGLDWQIRSRVSMLEIYIYSELVNKAKIAERDVMEFQNRREHFKKKRFDSGVGPSRQRSSDVTTTTEQSRAQTDARSARPGNSRGGGSSRGRGSWRPPARPNTA
;
A
#
# COMPACT_ATOMS: atom_id res chain seq x y z
N MET A 1 -1.16 -22.90 -3.03
CA MET A 1 -0.43 -23.99 -3.72
C MET A 1 0.58 -23.33 -4.64
N SER A 2 1.82 -23.80 -4.67
CA SER A 2 2.82 -23.15 -5.54
C SER A 2 2.60 -23.49 -7.01
N ILE A 3 3.01 -22.60 -7.92
CA ILE A 3 2.86 -22.85 -9.36
C ILE A 3 3.64 -24.09 -9.80
N VAL A 4 4.80 -24.36 -9.21
CA VAL A 4 5.59 -25.56 -9.51
C VAL A 4 4.82 -26.83 -9.16
N GLU A 5 4.12 -26.84 -8.03
CA GLU A 5 3.28 -27.98 -7.64
C GLU A 5 2.06 -28.09 -8.55
N TYR A 6 1.47 -26.96 -8.93
CA TYR A 6 0.28 -26.92 -9.79
C TYR A 6 0.61 -27.43 -11.20
N GLU A 7 1.74 -27.03 -11.76
CA GLU A 7 2.28 -27.53 -13.03
C GLU A 7 2.41 -29.06 -13.04
N LYS A 8 2.95 -29.65 -11.95
CA LYS A 8 3.06 -31.11 -11.80
C LYS A 8 1.67 -31.77 -11.83
N ARG A 9 0.73 -31.28 -11.01
CA ARG A 9 -0.64 -31.83 -10.98
C ARG A 9 -1.36 -31.67 -12.30
N PHE A 10 -1.20 -30.51 -12.95
CA PHE A 10 -1.78 -30.23 -14.26
C PHE A 10 -1.29 -31.23 -15.30
N THR A 11 0.02 -31.55 -15.30
CA THR A 11 0.60 -32.55 -16.20
C THR A 11 0.03 -33.96 -15.95
N THR A 12 -0.14 -34.35 -14.69
CA THR A 12 -0.79 -35.61 -14.34
C THR A 12 -2.23 -35.67 -14.84
N LEU A 13 -3.02 -34.61 -14.60
CA LEU A 13 -4.43 -34.53 -15.02
C LEU A 13 -4.59 -34.45 -16.54
N SER A 14 -3.65 -33.81 -17.23
CA SER A 14 -3.64 -33.70 -18.69
C SER A 14 -3.63 -35.07 -19.39
N ARG A 15 -3.07 -36.10 -18.76
CA ARG A 15 -3.08 -37.48 -19.29
C ARG A 15 -4.48 -38.09 -19.34
N PHE A 16 -5.38 -37.66 -18.47
CA PHE A 16 -6.74 -38.18 -18.37
C PHE A 16 -7.75 -37.42 -19.24
N ALA A 17 -7.38 -36.25 -19.76
CA ALA A 17 -8.24 -35.40 -20.57
C ALA A 17 -7.46 -34.77 -21.75
N PRO A 18 -6.96 -35.57 -22.70
CA PRO A 18 -6.15 -35.07 -23.81
C PRO A 18 -6.90 -34.03 -24.67
N GLU A 19 -8.22 -34.15 -24.80
CA GLU A 19 -9.06 -33.19 -25.53
C GLU A 19 -8.98 -31.77 -24.93
N MET A 20 -8.83 -31.65 -23.61
CA MET A 20 -8.76 -30.35 -22.92
C MET A 20 -7.41 -29.65 -23.07
N VAL A 21 -6.39 -30.36 -23.55
CA VAL A 21 -5.03 -29.86 -23.75
C VAL A 21 -4.54 -30.10 -25.18
N ARG A 22 -5.48 -30.32 -26.11
CA ARG A 22 -5.19 -30.69 -27.49
C ARG A 22 -4.36 -29.66 -28.24
N THR A 23 -4.56 -28.38 -27.93
CA THR A 23 -3.78 -27.27 -28.48
C THR A 23 -3.10 -26.50 -27.36
N GLU A 24 -1.97 -25.87 -27.66
CA GLU A 24 -1.25 -25.02 -26.70
C GLU A 24 -2.15 -23.89 -26.17
N TYR A 25 -3.01 -23.32 -27.02
CA TYR A 25 -4.02 -22.34 -26.61
C TYR A 25 -4.98 -22.92 -25.55
N MET A 26 -5.61 -24.07 -25.81
CA MET A 26 -6.56 -24.68 -24.88
C MET A 26 -5.88 -25.05 -23.55
N LYS A 27 -4.66 -25.57 -23.64
CA LYS A 27 -3.81 -25.88 -22.49
C LYS A 27 -3.49 -24.64 -21.67
N CYS A 28 -3.14 -23.51 -22.31
CA CYS A 28 -2.91 -22.24 -21.65
C CYS A 28 -4.16 -21.73 -20.92
N ARG A 29 -5.32 -21.72 -21.60
CA ARG A 29 -6.58 -21.26 -21.00
C ARG A 29 -7.00 -22.14 -19.83
N ARG A 30 -6.83 -23.45 -19.95
CA ARG A 30 -7.13 -24.39 -18.85
C ARG A 30 -6.20 -24.19 -17.67
N PHE A 31 -4.91 -23.96 -17.93
CA PHE A 31 -3.93 -23.67 -16.89
C PHE A 31 -4.27 -22.36 -16.18
N GLU A 32 -4.50 -21.28 -16.93
CA GLU A 32 -4.88 -19.94 -16.46
C GLU A 32 -6.14 -19.97 -15.59
N GLN A 33 -7.17 -20.72 -15.99
CA GLN A 33 -8.42 -20.86 -15.23
C GLN A 33 -8.21 -21.44 -13.83
N GLY A 34 -7.25 -22.36 -13.66
CA GLY A 34 -6.96 -22.98 -12.36
C GLY A 34 -5.89 -22.25 -11.53
N LEU A 35 -5.39 -21.10 -12.00
CA LEU A 35 -4.52 -20.25 -11.19
C LEU A 35 -5.32 -19.46 -10.14
N ASP A 36 -4.65 -19.13 -9.03
CA ASP A 36 -5.18 -18.20 -8.04
C ASP A 36 -5.47 -16.84 -8.70
N TRP A 37 -6.58 -16.19 -8.32
CA TRP A 37 -7.03 -14.95 -8.91
C TRP A 37 -5.95 -13.85 -8.90
N GLN A 38 -5.13 -13.80 -7.85
CA GLN A 38 -4.06 -12.79 -7.70
C GLN A 38 -2.98 -12.95 -8.77
N ILE A 39 -2.66 -14.20 -9.11
CA ILE A 39 -1.67 -14.56 -10.12
C ILE A 39 -2.33 -14.44 -11.49
N ARG A 40 -3.53 -15.01 -11.66
CA ARG A 40 -4.32 -14.98 -12.87
C ARG A 40 -4.49 -13.55 -13.38
N SER A 41 -4.91 -12.60 -12.53
CA SER A 41 -5.07 -11.20 -12.92
C SER A 41 -3.82 -10.57 -13.52
N ARG A 42 -2.61 -10.98 -13.11
CA ARG A 42 -1.34 -10.45 -13.64
C ARG A 42 -0.98 -11.09 -14.97
N VAL A 43 -1.28 -12.38 -15.14
CA VAL A 43 -0.92 -13.17 -16.32
C VAL A 43 -1.95 -13.02 -17.44
N SER A 44 -3.24 -12.87 -17.10
CA SER A 44 -4.35 -12.68 -18.06
C SER A 44 -4.19 -11.44 -18.93
N MET A 45 -3.55 -10.39 -18.42
CA MET A 45 -3.28 -9.16 -19.19
C MET A 45 -2.21 -9.34 -20.28
N LEU A 46 -1.42 -10.42 -20.21
CA LEU A 46 -0.29 -10.65 -21.12
C LEU A 46 -0.68 -11.50 -22.34
N GLU A 47 -1.92 -12.00 -22.42
CA GLU A 47 -2.46 -12.77 -23.54
C GLU A 47 -1.51 -13.86 -24.09
N ILE A 48 -0.94 -14.67 -23.18
CA ILE A 48 0.08 -15.65 -23.54
C ILE A 48 -0.59 -16.91 -24.09
N TYR A 49 -0.14 -17.33 -25.28
CA TYR A 49 -0.67 -18.51 -25.98
C TYR A 49 0.28 -19.72 -25.98
N ILE A 50 1.46 -19.60 -25.37
CA ILE A 50 2.49 -20.64 -25.27
C ILE A 50 2.59 -21.11 -23.82
N TYR A 51 2.49 -22.42 -23.58
CA TYR A 51 2.38 -22.97 -22.22
C TYR A 51 3.63 -22.69 -21.37
N SER A 52 4.83 -22.88 -21.94
CA SER A 52 6.09 -22.67 -21.23
C SER A 52 6.27 -21.21 -20.80
N GLU A 53 5.91 -20.26 -21.67
CA GLU A 53 5.94 -18.82 -21.36
C GLU A 53 4.92 -18.47 -20.28
N LEU A 54 3.71 -19.02 -20.38
CA LEU A 54 2.64 -18.81 -19.40
C LEU A 54 3.10 -19.26 -18.01
N VAL A 55 3.68 -20.47 -17.91
CA VAL A 55 4.20 -21.01 -16.65
C VAL A 55 5.31 -20.12 -16.08
N ASN A 56 6.24 -19.66 -16.91
CA ASN A 56 7.33 -18.79 -16.47
C ASN A 56 6.79 -17.44 -15.94
N LYS A 57 5.89 -16.81 -16.69
CA LYS A 57 5.24 -15.54 -16.29
C LYS A 57 4.42 -15.71 -15.02
N ALA A 58 3.74 -16.84 -14.87
CA ALA A 58 3.00 -17.15 -13.67
C ALA A 58 3.95 -17.30 -12.46
N LYS A 59 5.10 -17.99 -12.60
CA LYS A 59 6.12 -18.11 -11.53
C LYS A 59 6.69 -16.75 -11.11
N ILE A 60 6.84 -15.81 -12.05
CA ILE A 60 7.21 -14.42 -11.72
C ILE A 60 6.08 -13.74 -10.94
N ALA A 61 4.84 -13.84 -11.42
CA ALA A 61 3.68 -13.25 -10.75
C ALA A 61 3.45 -13.80 -9.33
N GLU A 62 3.71 -15.09 -9.09
CA GLU A 62 3.67 -15.71 -7.76
C GLU A 62 4.63 -15.02 -6.78
N ARG A 63 5.89 -14.78 -7.21
CA ARG A 63 6.88 -14.08 -6.40
C ARG A 63 6.45 -12.65 -6.09
N ASP A 64 5.94 -11.92 -7.09
CA ASP A 64 5.49 -10.55 -6.89
C ASP A 64 4.30 -10.45 -5.94
N VAL A 65 3.36 -11.40 -6.02
CA VAL A 65 2.21 -11.49 -5.11
C VAL A 65 2.70 -11.77 -3.69
N MET A 66 3.64 -12.69 -3.52
CA MET A 66 4.23 -13.00 -2.21
C MET A 66 4.96 -11.79 -1.61
N GLU A 67 5.75 -11.06 -2.41
CA GLU A 67 6.47 -9.86 -1.95
C GLU A 67 5.48 -8.74 -1.56
N PHE A 68 4.40 -8.55 -2.32
CA PHE A 68 3.35 -7.59 -1.99
C PHE A 68 2.64 -7.94 -0.67
N GLN A 69 2.32 -9.21 -0.46
CA GLN A 69 1.72 -9.68 0.80
C GLN A 69 2.68 -9.45 1.97
N ASN A 70 3.96 -9.81 1.82
CA ASN A 70 4.95 -9.62 2.88
C ASN A 70 5.11 -8.13 3.26
N ARG A 71 5.20 -7.24 2.26
CA ARG A 71 5.21 -5.78 2.50
C ARG A 71 3.97 -5.34 3.28
N ARG A 72 2.77 -5.78 2.86
CA ARG A 72 1.52 -5.43 3.52
C ARG A 72 1.50 -5.85 5.00
N GLU A 73 1.99 -7.04 5.32
CA GLU A 73 2.06 -7.52 6.70
C GLU A 73 3.09 -6.73 7.53
N HIS A 74 4.26 -6.40 6.97
CA HIS A 74 5.24 -5.54 7.64
C HIS A 74 4.68 -4.13 7.94
N PHE A 75 3.88 -3.55 7.04
CA PHE A 75 3.22 -2.25 7.29
C PHE A 75 2.14 -2.32 8.37
N LYS A 76 1.37 -3.43 8.44
CA LYS A 76 0.38 -3.63 9.50
C LYS A 76 1.02 -3.78 10.88
N LYS A 77 2.14 -4.52 10.97
CA LYS A 77 2.83 -4.75 12.25
C LYS A 77 3.40 -3.46 12.85
N LYS A 78 3.93 -2.55 12.01
CA LYS A 78 4.37 -1.22 12.47
C LYS A 78 3.23 -0.38 13.05
N ARG A 79 1.99 -0.49 12.52
CA ARG A 79 0.84 0.27 13.05
C ARG A 79 0.35 -0.24 14.40
N PHE A 80 0.52 -1.53 14.68
CA PHE A 80 0.13 -2.10 15.98
C PHE A 80 1.18 -1.85 17.07
N ASP A 81 2.46 -1.81 16.70
CA ASP A 81 3.58 -1.52 17.60
C ASP A 81 3.71 -0.01 17.94
N SER A 82 3.27 0.88 17.04
CA SER A 82 3.30 2.34 17.25
C SER A 82 2.13 2.89 18.07
N GLY A 83 1.32 2.03 18.70
CA GLY A 83 0.10 2.39 19.43
C GLY A 83 0.27 2.55 20.95
N VAL A 84 1.46 2.33 21.51
CA VAL A 84 1.72 2.50 22.95
C VAL A 84 2.66 3.69 23.16
N GLY A 85 2.09 4.91 23.08
CA GLY A 85 2.70 6.13 23.59
C GLY A 85 2.17 6.45 24.99
N PRO A 86 3.00 6.91 25.93
CA PRO A 86 2.73 6.80 27.36
C PRO A 86 1.57 7.69 27.81
N SER A 87 0.74 7.13 28.69
CA SER A 87 -0.21 7.85 29.53
C SER A 87 0.48 9.06 30.19
N ARG A 88 0.17 10.26 29.70
CA ARG A 88 0.49 11.50 30.41
C ARG A 88 -0.65 11.77 31.38
N GLN A 89 -0.57 11.14 32.54
CA GLN A 89 -1.13 11.69 33.78
C GLN A 89 -0.63 13.13 33.89
N ARG A 90 -1.52 14.11 33.75
CA ARG A 90 -1.23 15.48 34.16
C ARG A 90 -2.15 15.82 35.30
N SER A 91 -1.63 15.52 36.50
CA SER A 91 -2.17 15.92 37.79
C SER A 91 -2.45 17.41 37.82
N SER A 92 -3.58 17.71 38.46
CA SER A 92 -4.02 19.01 38.93
C SER A 92 -2.95 19.69 39.76
N ASP A 93 -2.69 20.97 39.49
CA ASP A 93 -2.43 21.90 40.58
C ASP A 93 -3.00 23.29 40.27
N VAL A 94 -3.71 23.77 41.27
CA VAL A 94 -4.41 25.04 41.40
C VAL A 94 -3.39 26.08 41.86
N THR A 95 -3.50 27.35 41.43
CA THR A 95 -3.42 28.56 42.28
C THR A 95 -3.24 29.84 41.45
N THR A 96 -4.27 30.68 41.52
CA THR A 96 -4.27 32.14 41.77
C THR A 96 -3.23 33.09 41.13
N THR A 97 -3.77 33.95 40.27
CA THR A 97 -3.81 35.44 40.33
C THR A 97 -2.53 36.29 40.50
N THR A 98 -2.50 37.37 39.69
CA THR A 98 -2.05 38.75 40.00
C THR A 98 -0.76 39.26 39.32
N GLU A 99 -1.01 40.10 38.31
CA GLU A 99 -0.41 41.38 37.90
C GLU A 99 1.06 41.81 38.17
N GLN A 100 1.62 42.42 37.10
CA GLN A 100 2.50 43.61 37.02
C GLN A 100 3.97 43.55 37.50
N SER A 101 4.92 43.69 36.54
CA SER A 101 5.69 44.93 36.25
C SER A 101 7.18 44.76 35.86
N ARG A 102 7.59 45.58 34.86
CA ARG A 102 8.90 46.24 34.56
C ARG A 102 10.24 45.45 34.51
N ALA A 103 10.72 45.31 33.25
CA ALA A 103 11.96 45.84 32.64
C ALA A 103 13.38 45.55 33.20
N GLN A 104 14.32 45.43 32.22
CA GLN A 104 15.81 45.54 32.27
C GLN A 104 16.56 44.25 32.71
N THR A 105 17.69 43.79 32.15
CA THR A 105 18.65 44.18 31.09
C THR A 105 19.60 42.98 30.87
N ASP A 106 20.15 42.88 29.66
CA ASP A 106 21.48 42.40 29.26
C ASP A 106 22.03 40.96 29.50
N ALA A 107 22.87 40.60 28.50
CA ALA A 107 23.94 39.60 28.50
C ALA A 107 23.65 38.16 28.02
N ARG A 108 23.58 38.04 26.68
CA ARG A 108 24.38 37.12 25.84
C ARG A 108 24.73 35.73 26.40
N SER A 109 24.03 34.70 25.90
CA SER A 109 24.53 33.32 25.73
C SER A 109 23.63 32.53 24.77
N ALA A 110 23.56 32.93 23.49
CA ALA A 110 22.82 32.18 22.46
C ALA A 110 23.75 31.18 21.77
N ARG A 111 23.51 29.89 22.04
CA ARG A 111 24.06 28.76 21.25
C ARG A 111 23.29 28.62 19.93
N PRO A 112 23.94 28.10 18.86
CA PRO A 112 23.50 28.26 17.49
C PRO A 112 22.34 27.32 17.09
N GLY A 113 21.70 27.70 15.99
CA GLY A 113 20.35 27.30 15.62
C GLY A 113 20.16 25.88 15.10
N ASN A 114 18.94 25.40 15.29
CA ASN A 114 18.39 24.24 14.61
C ASN A 114 17.35 24.74 13.59
N SER A 115 17.78 24.86 12.34
CA SER A 115 16.93 25.17 11.19
C SER A 115 16.03 23.97 10.86
N ARG A 116 14.80 23.99 11.38
CA ARG A 116 13.70 23.20 10.83
C ARG A 116 12.77 24.14 10.06
N GLY A 117 12.87 24.04 8.74
CA GLY A 117 12.11 24.81 7.77
C GLY A 117 10.61 24.75 8.03
N GLY A 118 9.98 25.91 7.89
CA GLY A 118 8.55 26.11 8.11
C GLY A 118 7.69 25.34 7.12
N GLY A 119 6.79 24.53 7.67
CA GLY A 119 5.62 24.03 6.96
C GLY A 119 4.60 25.17 6.84
N SER A 120 4.46 25.70 5.62
CA SER A 120 3.45 26.67 5.24
C SER A 120 2.04 26.11 5.51
N SER A 121 1.32 26.76 6.43
CA SER A 121 -0.11 26.60 6.65
C SER A 121 -0.87 27.16 5.45
N ARG A 122 -1.21 26.31 4.48
CA ARG A 122 -2.15 26.68 3.41
C ARG A 122 -3.57 26.66 3.97
N GLY A 123 -4.11 27.85 4.17
CA GLY A 123 -5.49 28.09 4.54
C GLY A 123 -6.46 27.45 3.55
N ARG A 124 -7.50 26.83 4.09
CA ARG A 124 -8.68 26.37 3.34
C ARG A 124 -9.46 27.61 2.89
N GLY A 125 -9.19 28.09 1.68
CA GLY A 125 -10.07 29.01 0.96
C GLY A 125 -11.34 28.25 0.54
N SER A 126 -12.49 28.72 1.02
CA SER A 126 -13.81 28.26 0.60
C SER A 126 -14.07 28.69 -0.85
N TRP A 127 -14.11 27.72 -1.76
CA TRP A 127 -14.51 27.95 -3.14
C TRP A 127 -16.00 28.30 -3.21
N ARG A 128 -16.31 29.46 -3.81
CA ARG A 128 -17.67 29.94 -4.09
C ARG A 128 -17.83 30.01 -5.62
N PRO A 129 -18.79 29.30 -6.23
CA PRO A 129 -19.01 29.38 -7.67
C PRO A 129 -19.70 30.70 -8.07
N PRO A 130 -19.42 31.26 -9.26
CA PRO A 130 -20.10 32.46 -9.75
C PRO A 130 -21.55 32.18 -10.17
N ALA A 131 -22.43 33.15 -9.94
CA ALA A 131 -23.83 33.13 -10.31
C ALA A 131 -24.02 33.14 -11.83
N ARG A 132 -24.97 32.34 -12.32
CA ARG A 132 -25.38 32.32 -13.73
C ARG A 132 -26.18 33.58 -14.08
N PRO A 133 -25.96 34.22 -15.25
CA PRO A 133 -26.81 35.31 -15.71
C PRO A 133 -28.19 34.79 -16.14
N ASN A 134 -29.22 35.53 -15.74
CA ASN A 134 -30.62 35.28 -16.06
C ASN A 134 -30.87 35.72 -17.52
N THR A 135 -31.28 34.80 -18.39
CA THR A 135 -31.77 35.13 -19.73
C THR A 135 -33.24 35.53 -19.64
N ALA A 136 -33.55 36.74 -20.11
CA ALA A 136 -34.91 37.21 -20.38
C ALA A 136 -35.47 36.55 -21.65
#